data_AF-A0A7W7Y6M8-F1
#
_entry.id   AF-A0A7W7Y6M8-F1
#
_cell.length_a   1.000
_cell.length_b   1.000
_cell.length_c   1.000
_cell.angle_alpha   90.00
_cell.angle_beta   90.00
_cell.angle_gamma   90.00
#
_symmetry.space_group_name_H-M   'P 1'
#
loop_
_entity.id
_entity.type
_entity.pdbx_description
1 polymer ?
#
loop_
_entity_poly.entity_id
_entity_poly.type
_entity_poly.pdbx_seq_one_letter_code
_entity_poly.pdbx_strand_id
1 'polypeptide(L)'
;MDTSLKDYLMGLAPGAPLEVGEIEFLLAEAWRSLRGSRAGGMQAQKIRGRTEDMAWNPPSLTFSIERHGGTVNGSTRAEIQRWCVNVEAHTAEITSTGRRQLHAMAKRVNVKGPAAEIAEAILKNLESPMLKRFPDGRVKVLISSVFPHGSDFKQTVSGRRKRFRAALEALIKEHGWREVGTNTYARLEEK
;
A
#
# COMPACT_ATOMS: atom_id res chain seq x y z
N MET A 1 -11.53 -28.31 15.99
CA MET A 1 -11.08 -27.12 16.73
C MET A 1 -10.47 -27.66 18.00
N ASP A 2 -9.33 -27.13 18.43
CA ASP A 2 -8.81 -27.47 19.75
C ASP A 2 -9.84 -26.98 20.78
N THR A 3 -10.45 -27.90 21.53
CA THR A 3 -11.55 -27.63 22.48
C THR A 3 -11.09 -26.64 23.55
N SER A 4 -9.78 -26.58 23.79
CA SER A 4 -9.09 -25.71 24.75
C SER A 4 -9.49 -24.23 24.65
N LEU A 5 -9.50 -23.63 23.45
CA LEU A 5 -9.85 -22.21 23.29
C LEU A 5 -11.32 -21.93 23.64
N LYS A 6 -12.22 -22.77 23.12
CA LYS A 6 -13.66 -22.61 23.33
C LYS A 6 -14.00 -22.80 24.81
N ASP A 7 -13.50 -23.87 25.42
CA ASP A 7 -13.77 -24.21 26.82
C ASP A 7 -13.21 -23.12 27.74
N TYR A 8 -12.01 -22.61 27.44
CA TYR A 8 -11.41 -21.50 28.17
C TYR A 8 -12.29 -20.24 28.12
N LEU A 9 -12.68 -19.78 26.92
CA LEU A 9 -13.44 -18.54 26.75
C LEU A 9 -14.87 -18.64 27.29
N MET A 10 -15.53 -19.79 27.11
CA MET A 10 -16.88 -20.02 27.64
C MET A 10 -16.89 -20.20 29.17
N GLY A 11 -15.75 -20.55 29.78
CA GLY A 11 -15.58 -20.61 31.22
C GLY A 11 -15.33 -19.25 31.89
N LEU A 12 -15.12 -18.18 31.13
CA LEU A 12 -14.89 -16.84 31.68
C LEU A 12 -16.19 -16.26 32.28
N ALA A 13 -16.09 -15.74 33.51
CA ALA A 13 -17.18 -15.00 34.09
C ALA A 13 -17.44 -13.69 33.30
N PRO A 14 -18.70 -13.25 33.17
CA PRO A 14 -19.01 -11.96 32.54
C PRO A 14 -18.23 -10.82 33.21
N GLY A 15 -17.49 -10.04 32.42
CA GLY A 15 -16.68 -8.91 32.90
C GLY A 15 -15.34 -9.29 33.55
N ALA A 16 -14.95 -10.57 33.53
CA ALA A 16 -13.61 -10.97 33.96
C ALA A 16 -12.54 -10.32 33.06
N PRO A 17 -11.41 -9.88 33.64
CA PRO A 17 -10.25 -9.46 32.85
C PRO A 17 -9.80 -10.58 31.90
N LEU A 18 -9.40 -10.20 30.69
CA LEU A 18 -8.88 -11.14 29.71
C LEU A 18 -7.38 -11.34 29.92
N GLU A 19 -6.97 -12.59 30.15
CA GLU A 19 -5.56 -12.99 30.10
C GLU A 19 -5.11 -13.09 28.63
N VAL A 20 -4.80 -11.94 28.04
CA VAL A 20 -4.53 -11.80 26.60
C VAL A 20 -3.45 -12.78 26.13
N GLY A 21 -2.38 -13.00 26.90
CA GLY A 21 -1.31 -13.92 26.53
C GLY A 21 -1.77 -15.38 26.41
N GLU A 22 -2.63 -15.84 27.31
CA GLU A 22 -3.20 -17.19 27.29
C GLU A 22 -4.17 -17.33 26.11
N ILE A 23 -5.05 -16.34 25.91
CA ILE A 23 -5.99 -16.33 24.80
C ILE A 23 -5.25 -16.30 23.46
N GLU A 24 -4.19 -15.50 23.31
CA GLU A 24 -3.35 -15.48 22.12
C GLU A 24 -2.66 -16.82 21.86
N PHE A 25 -2.21 -17.50 22.91
CA PHE A 25 -1.59 -18.82 22.81
C PHE A 25 -2.59 -19.85 22.28
N LEU A 26 -3.74 -19.99 22.95
CA LEU A 26 -4.81 -20.91 22.58
C LEU A 26 -5.38 -20.59 21.20
N LEU A 27 -5.56 -19.30 20.88
CA LEU A 27 -6.05 -18.85 19.59
C LEU A 27 -5.06 -19.18 18.47
N ALA A 28 -3.76 -19.03 18.70
CA ALA A 28 -2.73 -19.38 17.72
C ALA A 28 -2.73 -20.89 17.41
N GLU A 29 -2.87 -21.74 18.43
CA GLU A 29 -2.97 -23.20 18.25
C GLU A 29 -4.24 -23.58 17.46
N ALA A 30 -5.39 -22.99 17.82
CA ALA A 30 -6.66 -23.26 17.15
C ALA A 30 -6.78 -22.64 15.74
N TRP A 31 -5.96 -21.63 15.41
CA TRP A 31 -6.17 -20.73 14.27
C TRP A 31 -6.38 -21.45 12.94
N ARG A 32 -5.52 -22.44 12.63
CA ARG A 32 -5.56 -23.17 11.34
C ARG A 32 -6.84 -23.98 11.15
N SER A 33 -7.55 -24.28 12.24
CA SER A 33 -8.81 -25.02 12.22
C SER A 33 -10.03 -24.13 12.00
N LEU A 34 -9.91 -22.81 12.12
CA LEU A 34 -11.00 -21.86 11.91
C LEU A 34 -11.26 -21.65 10.43
N ARG A 35 -12.53 -21.75 10.01
CA ARG A 35 -12.94 -21.39 8.66
C ARG A 35 -12.76 -19.89 8.46
N GLY A 36 -12.04 -19.49 7.42
CA GLY A 36 -11.73 -18.08 7.13
C GLY A 36 -10.41 -17.57 7.71
N SER A 37 -9.70 -18.37 8.52
CA SER A 37 -8.39 -18.04 9.13
C SER A 37 -7.28 -17.60 8.18
N ARG A 38 -7.41 -17.92 6.89
CA ARG A 38 -6.42 -17.55 5.84
C ARG A 38 -6.71 -16.20 5.19
N ALA A 39 -7.85 -15.56 5.47
CA ALA A 39 -8.18 -14.24 4.93
C ALA A 39 -7.12 -13.20 5.34
N GLY A 40 -6.91 -12.19 4.48
CA GLY A 40 -5.97 -11.10 4.75
C GLY A 40 -4.49 -11.52 4.91
N GLY A 41 -4.12 -12.76 4.52
CA GLY A 41 -2.77 -13.30 4.70
C GLY A 41 -2.42 -13.61 6.15
N MET A 42 -3.42 -13.84 7.00
CA MET A 42 -3.25 -14.08 8.43
C MET A 42 -2.68 -15.48 8.72
N GLN A 43 -1.82 -15.58 9.73
CA GLN A 43 -1.13 -16.80 10.14
C GLN A 43 -1.06 -16.86 11.66
N ALA A 44 -1.09 -18.06 12.24
CA ALA A 44 -1.09 -18.29 13.69
C ALA A 44 0.03 -17.54 14.44
N GLN A 45 1.26 -17.58 13.91
CA GLN A 45 2.42 -16.89 14.50
C GLN A 45 2.27 -15.37 14.62
N LYS A 46 1.31 -14.76 13.90
CA LYS A 46 1.08 -13.31 13.92
C LYS A 46 0.11 -12.89 15.02
N ILE A 47 -0.48 -13.84 15.74
CA ILE A 47 -1.42 -13.58 16.83
C ILE A 47 -0.63 -13.24 18.10
N ARG A 48 0.36 -14.07 18.44
CA ARG A 48 1.16 -13.93 19.66
C ARG A 48 1.88 -12.58 19.73
N GLY A 49 1.63 -11.82 20.79
CA GLY A 49 2.23 -10.53 21.11
C GLY A 49 1.85 -9.40 20.15
N ARG A 50 0.74 -9.52 19.41
CA ARG A 50 0.39 -8.60 18.31
C ARG A 50 -1.09 -8.22 18.27
N THR A 51 -1.91 -8.81 19.13
CA THR A 51 -3.32 -8.42 19.22
C THR A 51 -3.46 -7.10 19.99
N GLU A 52 -4.42 -6.30 19.55
CA GLU A 52 -4.82 -5.05 20.20
C GLU A 52 -6.34 -5.08 20.41
N ASP A 53 -6.84 -4.33 21.39
CA ASP A 53 -8.28 -4.16 21.66
C ASP A 53 -9.06 -5.48 21.76
N MET A 54 -8.46 -6.49 22.41
CA MET A 54 -9.09 -7.80 22.56
C MET A 54 -10.32 -7.69 23.46
N ALA A 55 -11.45 -8.18 22.96
CA ALA A 55 -12.71 -8.17 23.67
C ALA A 55 -13.46 -9.49 23.44
N TRP A 56 -13.95 -10.06 24.54
CA TRP A 56 -14.80 -11.23 24.54
C TRP A 56 -16.24 -10.80 24.76
N ASN A 57 -17.09 -11.08 23.78
CA ASN A 57 -18.53 -10.95 23.87
C ASN A 57 -19.14 -12.27 23.37
N PRO A 58 -19.42 -13.24 24.27
CA PRO A 58 -19.80 -14.59 23.88
C PRO A 58 -20.86 -14.62 22.77
N PRO A 59 -20.70 -15.47 21.74
CA PRO A 59 -19.62 -16.44 21.51
C PRO A 59 -18.45 -15.88 20.69
N SER A 60 -18.28 -14.54 20.65
CA SER A 60 -17.36 -13.86 19.74
C SER A 60 -16.17 -13.23 20.45
N LEU A 61 -14.97 -13.62 20.05
CA LEU A 61 -13.72 -12.94 20.42
C LEU A 61 -13.34 -11.97 19.29
N THR A 62 -13.18 -10.69 19.63
CA THR A 62 -12.75 -9.67 18.68
C THR A 62 -11.41 -9.10 19.06
N PHE A 63 -10.58 -8.76 18.08
CA PHE A 63 -9.28 -8.12 18.29
C PHE A 63 -8.82 -7.45 16.99
N SER A 64 -7.85 -6.54 17.11
CA SER A 64 -7.20 -5.86 15.98
C SER A 64 -5.76 -6.36 15.83
N ILE A 65 -5.25 -6.42 14.59
CA ILE A 65 -3.83 -6.70 14.32
C ILE A 65 -3.30 -5.73 13.28
N GLU A 66 -2.12 -5.17 13.56
CA GLU A 66 -1.37 -4.37 12.61
C GLU A 66 -0.63 -5.22 11.56
N ARG A 67 -0.76 -4.81 10.29
CA ARG A 67 -0.25 -5.48 9.09
C ARG A 67 0.67 -4.54 8.33
N HIS A 68 1.94 -4.94 8.25
CA HIS A 68 3.04 -4.20 7.62
C HIS A 68 3.28 -4.57 6.14
N GLY A 69 2.33 -5.21 5.46
CA GLY A 69 2.53 -5.66 4.07
C GLY A 69 2.88 -4.51 3.11
N GLY A 70 2.24 -3.35 3.30
CA GLY A 70 2.51 -2.16 2.51
C GLY A 70 3.79 -1.42 2.92
N THR A 71 4.23 -1.51 4.18
CA THR A 71 5.39 -0.75 4.67
C THR A 71 6.71 -1.30 4.09
N VAL A 72 6.76 -2.61 3.81
CA VAL A 72 7.87 -3.25 3.06
C VAL A 72 8.10 -2.58 1.69
N ASN A 73 7.04 -2.05 1.07
CA ASN A 73 7.12 -1.32 -0.20
C ASN A 73 7.22 0.21 -0.03
N GLY A 74 7.48 0.69 1.20
CA GLY A 74 7.64 2.11 1.51
C GLY A 74 6.34 2.85 1.79
N SER A 75 5.24 2.15 2.08
CA SER A 75 4.05 2.80 2.67
C SER A 75 4.39 3.34 4.04
N THR A 76 4.02 4.58 4.30
CA THR A 76 4.09 5.19 5.64
C THR A 76 2.92 4.75 6.54
N ARG A 77 2.03 3.89 6.03
CA ARG A 77 0.85 3.39 6.73
C ARG A 77 0.89 1.87 6.84
N ALA A 78 0.53 1.36 8.01
CA ALA A 78 0.16 -0.03 8.19
C ALA A 78 -1.35 -0.22 8.03
N GLU A 79 -1.74 -1.39 7.55
CA GLU A 79 -3.14 -1.83 7.55
C GLU A 79 -3.48 -2.35 8.95
N ILE A 80 -4.66 -2.02 9.46
CA ILE A 80 -5.19 -2.62 10.69
C ILE A 80 -6.33 -3.54 10.28
N GLN A 81 -6.27 -4.81 10.65
CA GLN A 81 -7.35 -5.76 10.42
C GLN A 81 -8.06 -6.03 11.73
N ARG A 82 -9.38 -5.79 11.78
CA ARG A 82 -10.23 -6.21 12.90
C ARG A 82 -10.79 -7.59 12.62
N TRP A 83 -10.53 -8.52 13.51
CA TRP A 83 -10.96 -9.90 13.44
C TRP A 83 -12.12 -10.16 14.40
N CYS A 84 -13.03 -11.03 13.97
CA CYS A 84 -14.04 -11.66 14.80
C CYS A 84 -13.88 -13.17 14.69
N VAL A 85 -13.69 -13.83 15.82
CA VAL A 85 -13.62 -15.29 15.94
C VAL A 85 -14.85 -15.75 16.69
N ASN A 86 -15.72 -16.48 16.00
CA ASN A 86 -16.87 -17.12 16.63
C ASN A 86 -16.49 -18.55 17.01
N VAL A 87 -16.39 -18.81 18.31
CA VAL A 87 -15.92 -20.11 18.83
C VAL A 87 -16.99 -21.20 18.78
N GLU A 88 -18.26 -20.86 18.55
CA GLU A 88 -19.31 -21.85 18.31
C GLU A 88 -19.41 -22.23 16.84
N ALA A 89 -19.39 -21.24 15.95
CA ALA A 89 -19.46 -21.45 14.51
C ALA A 89 -18.14 -21.93 13.88
N HIS A 90 -17.06 -21.89 14.66
CA HIS A 90 -15.70 -22.23 14.24
C HIS A 90 -15.22 -21.39 13.05
N THR A 91 -15.51 -20.09 13.07
CA THR A 91 -15.17 -19.13 12.02
C THR A 91 -14.25 -18.04 12.52
N ALA A 92 -13.42 -17.54 11.60
CA ALA A 92 -12.65 -16.31 11.76
C ALA A 92 -12.90 -15.43 10.53
N GLU A 93 -13.30 -14.19 10.73
CA GLU A 93 -13.54 -13.24 9.65
C GLU A 93 -12.98 -11.86 9.96
N ILE A 94 -12.66 -11.12 8.91
CA ILE A 94 -12.28 -9.71 9.01
C ILE A 94 -13.56 -8.90 8.98
N THR A 95 -13.88 -8.24 10.08
CA THR A 95 -15.08 -7.38 10.17
C THR A 95 -14.83 -5.99 9.64
N SER A 96 -13.59 -5.50 9.71
CA SER A 96 -13.19 -4.23 9.10
C SER A 96 -11.69 -4.15 8.85
N THR A 97 -11.31 -3.28 7.90
CA THR A 97 -9.93 -2.93 7.62
C THR A 97 -9.74 -1.43 7.72
N GLY A 98 -8.73 -1.00 8.48
CA GLY A 98 -8.34 0.40 8.64
C GLY A 98 -6.89 0.65 8.24
N ARG A 99 -6.40 1.87 8.49
CA ARG A 99 -4.99 2.21 8.27
C ARG A 99 -4.45 3.11 9.36
N ARG A 100 -3.36 2.73 10.00
CA ARG A 100 -2.60 3.55 10.97
C ARG A 100 -1.39 4.19 10.30
N GLN A 101 -1.14 5.46 10.59
CA GLN A 101 0.04 6.18 10.10
C GLN A 101 1.23 5.84 11.01
N LEU A 102 2.32 5.30 10.44
CA LEU A 102 3.53 4.92 11.19
C LEU A 102 4.67 5.95 11.08
N HIS A 103 4.76 6.64 9.95
CA HIS A 103 5.81 7.63 9.69
C HIS A 103 5.21 8.92 9.12
N ALA A 104 5.92 10.04 9.23
CA ALA A 104 5.50 11.29 8.61
C ALA A 104 5.32 11.12 7.08
N MET A 105 4.31 11.78 6.51
CA MET A 105 4.11 11.78 5.06
C MET A 105 5.21 12.59 4.36
N ALA A 106 5.73 12.07 3.24
CA ALA A 106 6.64 12.83 2.41
C ALA A 106 6.01 14.14 1.92
N LYS A 107 6.82 15.20 1.80
CA LYS A 107 6.36 16.52 1.34
C LYS A 107 5.69 16.40 -0.04
N ARG A 108 4.57 17.11 -0.21
CA ARG A 108 3.92 17.23 -1.53
C ARG A 108 4.87 17.93 -2.49
N VAL A 109 5.14 17.31 -3.64
CA VAL A 109 5.98 17.87 -4.70
C VAL A 109 5.09 18.32 -5.85
N ASN A 110 5.32 19.54 -6.32
CA ASN A 110 4.68 20.07 -7.52
C ASN A 110 5.28 19.41 -8.77
N VAL A 111 4.57 18.45 -9.34
CA VAL A 111 5.00 17.76 -10.57
C VAL A 111 4.70 18.56 -11.85
N LYS A 112 3.82 19.58 -11.77
CA LYS A 112 3.37 20.36 -12.94
C LYS A 112 4.44 21.34 -13.44
N GLY A 113 5.18 21.97 -12.52
CA GLY A 113 6.26 22.89 -12.89
C GLY A 113 7.32 22.24 -13.78
N PRO A 114 7.97 21.14 -13.32
CA PRO A 114 8.93 20.41 -14.15
C PRO A 114 8.33 19.87 -15.45
N ALA A 115 7.05 19.47 -15.46
CA ALA A 115 6.39 19.01 -16.69
C ALA A 115 6.24 20.15 -17.71
N ALA A 116 5.91 21.37 -17.26
CA ALA A 116 5.80 22.55 -18.11
C ALA A 116 7.15 22.97 -18.69
N GLU A 117 8.22 23.00 -17.88
CA GLU A 117 9.58 23.31 -18.33
C GLU A 117 10.05 22.32 -19.40
N ILE A 118 9.81 21.03 -19.20
CA ILE A 118 10.17 19.98 -20.16
C ILE A 118 9.31 20.06 -21.43
N ALA A 119 8.01 20.33 -21.30
CA ALA A 119 7.14 20.53 -22.45
C ALA A 119 7.63 21.71 -23.31
N GLU A 120 7.92 22.85 -22.68
CA GLU A 120 8.45 24.03 -23.37
C GLU A 120 9.76 23.71 -24.09
N ALA A 121 10.69 23.01 -23.43
CA ALA A 121 11.94 22.59 -24.05
C ALA A 121 11.70 21.67 -25.26
N ILE A 122 10.76 20.73 -25.19
CA ILE A 122 10.38 19.88 -26.33
C ILE A 122 9.83 20.73 -27.48
N LEU A 123 8.83 21.57 -27.20
CA LEU A 123 8.08 22.34 -28.20
C LEU A 123 8.92 23.40 -28.90
N LYS A 124 9.78 24.10 -28.14
CA LYS A 124 10.68 25.14 -28.66
C LYS A 124 12.03 24.60 -29.11
N ASN A 125 12.21 23.28 -29.10
CA ASN A 125 13.46 22.59 -29.43
C ASN A 125 14.67 23.14 -28.64
N LEU A 126 14.49 23.43 -27.35
CA LEU A 126 15.56 23.92 -26.48
C LEU A 126 16.43 22.76 -25.97
N GLU A 127 17.70 23.06 -25.74
CA GLU A 127 18.63 22.16 -25.04
C GLU A 127 18.22 21.99 -23.57
N SER A 128 18.29 20.76 -23.06
CA SER A 128 18.00 20.47 -21.66
C SER A 128 18.76 19.22 -21.21
N PRO A 129 19.42 19.25 -20.04
CA PRO A 129 20.11 18.07 -19.49
C PRO A 129 19.14 16.94 -19.12
N MET A 130 17.84 17.22 -19.08
CA MET A 130 16.79 16.24 -18.79
C MET A 130 16.21 15.61 -20.07
N LEU A 131 16.66 16.04 -21.24
CA LEU A 131 16.22 15.54 -22.54
C LEU A 131 17.39 14.89 -23.28
N LYS A 132 17.11 13.76 -23.92
CA LYS A 132 17.97 13.14 -24.91
C LYS A 132 17.25 13.20 -26.25
N ARG A 133 17.75 14.00 -27.18
CA ARG A 133 17.23 14.08 -28.55
C ARG A 133 17.91 13.03 -29.43
N PHE A 134 17.15 12.49 -30.38
CA PHE A 134 17.64 11.55 -31.38
C PHE A 134 17.64 12.21 -32.77
N PRO A 135 18.51 11.75 -33.70
CA PRO A 135 18.57 12.31 -35.05
C PRO A 135 17.27 12.16 -35.84
N ASP A 136 16.43 11.19 -35.49
CA ASP A 136 15.12 10.93 -36.12
C ASP A 136 13.97 11.79 -35.57
N GLY A 137 14.29 12.84 -34.82
CA GLY A 137 13.30 13.76 -34.24
C GLY A 137 12.64 13.26 -32.96
N ARG A 138 12.94 12.05 -32.49
CA ARG A 138 12.45 11.56 -31.18
C ARG A 138 13.14 12.27 -30.03
N VAL A 139 12.41 12.43 -28.93
CA VAL A 139 12.91 13.01 -27.69
C VAL A 139 12.62 12.10 -26.52
N LYS A 140 13.65 11.69 -25.79
CA LYS A 140 13.53 10.90 -24.55
C LYS A 140 13.74 11.77 -23.33
N VAL A 141 12.78 11.74 -22.42
CA VAL A 141 12.87 12.40 -21.12
C VAL A 141 13.62 11.50 -20.14
N LEU A 142 14.72 12.02 -19.60
CA LEU A 142 15.52 11.38 -18.56
C LEU A 142 14.83 11.57 -17.20
N ILE A 143 13.74 10.84 -16.99
CA ILE A 143 12.88 11.00 -15.80
C ILE A 143 13.60 10.73 -14.46
N SER A 144 14.70 9.98 -14.48
CA SER A 144 15.58 9.78 -13.33
C SER A 144 16.34 11.05 -12.95
N SER A 145 16.59 11.96 -13.88
CA SER A 145 17.18 13.28 -13.59
C SER A 145 16.14 14.23 -12.98
N VAL A 146 14.87 14.10 -13.38
CA VAL A 146 13.74 14.89 -12.83
C VAL A 146 13.35 14.41 -11.43
N PHE A 147 13.29 13.09 -11.24
CA PHE A 147 12.98 12.43 -9.97
C PHE A 147 13.99 11.32 -9.68
N PRO A 148 15.14 11.64 -9.05
CA PRO A 148 16.19 10.67 -8.75
C PRO A 148 15.74 9.49 -7.91
N HIS A 149 16.32 8.32 -8.19
CA HIS A 149 16.17 7.17 -7.31
C HIS A 149 16.81 7.49 -5.95
N GLY A 150 16.19 7.04 -4.85
CA GLY A 150 16.68 7.30 -3.49
C GLY A 150 16.32 8.66 -2.91
N SER A 151 15.70 9.57 -3.70
CA SER A 151 15.24 10.88 -3.19
C SER A 151 14.03 10.79 -2.26
N ASP A 152 13.28 9.69 -2.29
CA ASP A 152 12.07 9.46 -1.49
C ASP A 152 11.71 7.95 -1.48
N PHE A 153 10.66 7.57 -0.75
CA PHE A 153 10.12 6.22 -0.75
C PHE A 153 9.79 5.74 -2.18
N LYS A 154 10.08 4.47 -2.49
CA LYS A 154 9.94 3.91 -3.85
C LYS A 154 8.55 4.14 -4.45
N GLN A 155 7.49 3.93 -3.66
CA GLN A 155 6.11 4.16 -4.08
C GLN A 155 5.83 5.65 -4.38
N THR A 156 6.39 6.55 -3.57
CA THR A 156 6.28 8.01 -3.76
C THR A 156 6.95 8.45 -5.07
N VAL A 157 8.18 7.98 -5.33
CA VAL A 157 8.90 8.28 -6.58
C VAL A 157 8.13 7.75 -7.78
N SER A 158 7.64 6.50 -7.72
CA SER A 158 6.83 5.91 -8.79
C SER A 158 5.56 6.73 -9.06
N GLY A 159 4.84 7.12 -8.00
CA GLY A 159 3.65 7.96 -8.13
C GLY A 159 3.95 9.35 -8.69
N ARG A 160 5.05 9.98 -8.28
CA ARG A 160 5.49 11.28 -8.84
C ARG A 160 5.80 11.17 -10.33
N ARG A 161 6.56 10.15 -10.73
CA ARG A 161 6.90 9.89 -12.14
C ARG A 161 5.65 9.65 -12.99
N LYS A 162 4.67 8.88 -12.48
CA LYS A 162 3.38 8.67 -13.17
C LYS A 162 2.64 9.99 -13.39
N ARG A 163 2.50 10.81 -12.35
CA ARG A 163 1.80 12.11 -12.46
C ARG A 163 2.54 13.10 -13.35
N PHE A 164 3.87 13.10 -13.32
CA PHE A 164 4.70 13.91 -14.21
C PHE A 164 4.46 13.55 -15.68
N ARG A 165 4.47 12.25 -16.04
CA ARG A 165 4.18 11.81 -17.41
C ARG A 165 2.80 12.27 -17.88
N ALA A 166 1.77 12.06 -17.06
CA ALA A 166 0.42 12.48 -17.39
C ALA A 166 0.32 14.00 -17.62
N ALA A 167 1.01 14.80 -16.79
CA ALA A 167 1.05 16.25 -16.96
C ALA A 167 1.82 16.67 -18.22
N LEU A 168 2.96 16.03 -18.51
CA LEU A 168 3.75 16.31 -19.70
C LEU A 168 2.99 15.94 -20.98
N GLU A 169 2.39 14.74 -21.01
CA GLU A 169 1.64 14.24 -22.16
C GLU A 169 0.47 15.17 -22.50
N ALA A 170 -0.26 15.65 -21.49
CA ALA A 170 -1.35 16.61 -21.70
C ALA A 170 -0.87 17.90 -22.41
N LEU A 171 0.34 18.37 -22.09
CA LEU A 171 0.90 19.60 -22.65
C LEU A 171 1.41 19.44 -24.08
N ILE A 172 2.06 18.31 -24.40
CA ILE A 172 2.72 18.14 -25.71
C ILE A 172 1.79 17.51 -26.76
N LYS A 173 0.75 16.80 -26.33
CA LYS A 173 -0.19 16.11 -27.22
C LYS A 173 -0.99 17.06 -28.10
N GLU A 174 -1.34 18.25 -27.60
CA GLU A 174 -2.00 19.30 -28.38
C GLU A 174 -1.14 19.82 -29.54
N HIS A 175 0.18 19.61 -29.47
CA HIS A 175 1.14 19.98 -30.50
C HIS A 175 1.59 18.80 -31.38
N GLY A 176 0.85 17.69 -31.37
CA GLY A 176 1.10 16.52 -32.21
C GLY A 176 2.17 15.56 -31.70
N TRP A 177 2.67 15.73 -30.47
CA TRP A 177 3.62 14.81 -29.86
C TRP A 177 2.93 13.64 -29.18
N ARG A 178 3.43 12.42 -29.37
CA ARG A 178 2.91 11.21 -28.69
C ARG A 178 4.03 10.31 -28.18
N GLU A 179 3.73 9.55 -27.13
CA GLU A 179 4.65 8.55 -26.60
C GLU A 179 4.79 7.39 -27.60
N VAL A 180 6.02 7.11 -28.02
CA VAL A 180 6.39 6.02 -28.95
C VAL A 180 7.23 4.94 -28.27
N GLY A 181 7.55 5.14 -26.99
CA GLY A 181 8.29 4.21 -26.14
C GLY A 181 8.50 4.81 -24.77
N THR A 182 9.05 4.07 -23.81
CA THR A 182 9.17 4.51 -22.41
C THR A 182 9.82 5.88 -22.27
N ASN A 183 9.04 6.88 -21.82
CA ASN A 183 9.43 8.29 -21.70
C ASN A 183 9.96 8.90 -23.01
N THR A 184 9.63 8.34 -24.17
CA THR A 184 10.15 8.75 -25.48
C THR A 184 8.99 9.21 -26.34
N TYR A 185 9.09 10.43 -26.86
CA TYR A 185 8.03 11.09 -27.61
C TYR A 185 8.50 11.41 -29.02
N ALA A 186 7.59 11.35 -29.98
CA ALA A 186 7.82 11.77 -31.36
C ALA A 186 6.67 12.67 -31.80
N ARG A 187 6.96 13.61 -32.70
CA ARG A 187 5.92 14.38 -33.38
C ARG A 187 5.37 13.53 -34.52
N LEU A 188 4.07 13.29 -34.52
CA LEU A 188 3.39 12.69 -35.66
C LEU A 188 3.05 13.84 -36.60
N GLU A 189 3.63 13.85 -37.80
CA GLU A 189 3.16 14.73 -38.87
C GLU A 189 1.77 14.24 -39.31
N GLU A 190 0.78 15.11 -39.29
CA GLU A 190 -0.47 14.87 -40.03
C GLU A 190 -0.09 14.83 -41.51
N LYS A 191 -0.30 13.68 -42.14
CA LYS A 191 -0.26 13.54 -43.60
C LYS A 191 -1.40 14.30 -44.24
#